data_AF-A0AAJ4W4B5-F1
#
_entry.id   AF-A0AAJ4W4B5-F1
#
_cell.length_a   1.000
_cell.length_b   1.000
_cell.length_c   1.000
_cell.angle_alpha   90.00
_cell.angle_beta   90.00
_cell.angle_gamma   90.00
#
_symmetry.space_group_name_H-M   'P 1'
#
loop_
_entity.id
_entity.type
_entity.pdbx_description
1 polymer ?
#
loop_
_entity_poly.entity_id
_entity_poly.type
_entity_poly.pdbx_seq_one_letter_code
_entity_poly.pdbx_strand_id
1 'polypeptide(L)'
;MYKAITRNGNTFFYCNEQLILKAITSKYFCYYKFYIEDVNNTKLLEISVRSFFGFFKKYSIKKQSLNQFVELKKIKGDLVLKLNNDNLSLYQKRHLIKFQGDFILNE
;
A
#
# COMPACT_ATOMS: atom_id res chain seq x y z
N MET A 1 -6.26 21.40 1.02
CA MET A 1 -5.82 20.77 -0.25
C MET A 1 -4.96 19.56 0.05
N TYR A 2 -5.30 18.39 -0.50
CA TYR A 2 -4.50 17.17 -0.38
C TYR A 2 -3.52 17.04 -1.55
N LYS A 3 -2.32 16.52 -1.28
CA LYS A 3 -1.28 16.28 -2.28
C LYS A 3 -0.54 14.98 -1.97
N ALA A 4 -0.25 14.17 -2.99
CA ALA A 4 0.59 12.99 -2.89
C ALA A 4 1.86 13.18 -3.74
N ILE A 5 3.03 12.90 -3.17
CA ILE A 5 4.32 12.98 -3.87
C ILE A 5 4.99 11.62 -3.83
N THR A 6 5.19 11.01 -5.00
CA THR A 6 5.82 9.69 -5.13
C THR A 6 7.27 9.82 -5.60
N ARG A 7 8.20 9.23 -4.86
CA ARG A 7 9.63 9.16 -5.21
C ARG A 7 10.18 7.77 -4.88
N ASN A 8 10.86 7.13 -5.83
CA ASN A 8 11.51 5.83 -5.67
C ASN A 8 10.61 4.69 -5.16
N GLY A 9 9.30 4.76 -5.44
CA GLY A 9 8.30 3.77 -5.00
C GLY A 9 7.74 4.02 -3.60
N ASN A 10 8.12 5.13 -2.95
CA ASN A 10 7.51 5.60 -1.71
C ASN A 10 6.60 6.80 -2.03
N THR A 11 5.50 6.94 -1.33
CA THR A 11 4.55 8.04 -1.50
C THR A 11 4.35 8.78 -0.19
N PHE A 12 4.48 10.10 -0.23
CA PHE A 12 4.28 11.00 0.90
C PHE A 12 2.99 11.79 0.69
N PHE A 13 2.10 11.75 1.67
CA PHE A 13 0.79 12.41 1.60
C PHE A 13 0.81 13.67 2.46
N TYR A 14 0.32 14.77 1.89
CA TYR A 14 0.27 16.07 2.51
C TYR A 14 -1.17 16.58 2.56
N CYS A 15 -1.53 17.23 3.67
CA CYS A 15 -2.74 18.03 3.80
C CYS A 15 -2.33 19.45 4.16
N ASN A 16 -2.70 20.43 3.34
CA ASN A 16 -2.32 21.84 3.55
C ASN A 16 -0.81 21.98 3.77
N GLU A 17 -0.01 21.36 2.89
CA GLU A 17 1.46 21.32 2.92
C GLU A 17 2.10 20.60 4.11
N GLN A 18 1.32 20.13 5.08
CA GLN A 18 1.81 19.32 6.19
C GLN A 18 1.79 17.84 5.82
N LEU A 19 2.90 17.13 6.05
CA LEU A 19 2.97 15.69 5.88
C LEU A 19 2.01 15.03 6.87
N ILE A 20 1.17 14.10 6.41
CA ILE A 20 0.21 13.37 7.24
C ILE A 20 0.47 11.87 7.25
N LEU A 21 0.92 11.30 6.13
CA LEU A 21 1.14 9.86 5.98
C LEU A 21 2.32 9.57 5.04
N LYS A 22 2.91 8.40 5.23
CA LYS A 22 3.97 7.86 4.38
C LYS A 22 3.62 6.44 3.98
N ALA A 23 3.57 6.16 2.69
CA ALA A 23 3.50 4.82 2.14
C ALA A 23 4.89 4.40 1.66
N ILE A 24 5.46 3.40 2.30
CA ILE A 24 6.83 2.95 2.07
C ILE A 24 6.83 1.54 1.49
N THR A 25 7.70 1.34 0.49
CA THR A 25 7.85 0.06 -0.20
C THR A 25 9.29 -0.42 -0.08
N SER A 26 9.49 -1.60 0.51
CA SER A 26 10.80 -2.24 0.67
C SER A 26 10.84 -3.55 -0.11
N LYS A 27 11.89 -3.75 -0.92
CA LYS A 27 12.10 -4.96 -1.71
C LYS A 27 13.30 -5.74 -1.17
N TYR A 28 13.08 -7.03 -0.96
CA TYR A 28 14.08 -8.07 -0.76
C TYR A 28 13.92 -9.14 -1.85
N PHE A 29 14.90 -10.02 -2.00
CA PHE A 29 15.01 -10.97 -3.13
C PHE A 29 13.70 -11.72 -3.47
N CYS A 30 13.03 -12.31 -2.47
CA CYS A 30 11.75 -13.02 -2.62
C CYS A 30 10.61 -12.42 -1.78
N TYR A 31 10.80 -11.21 -1.26
CA TYR A 31 9.94 -10.67 -0.23
C TYR A 31 9.84 -9.16 -0.34
N TYR A 32 8.63 -8.64 -0.37
CA TYR A 32 8.38 -7.21 -0.42
C TYR A 32 7.53 -6.84 0.79
N LYS A 33 7.81 -5.68 1.36
CA LYS A 33 6.96 -5.04 2.36
C LYS A 33 6.41 -3.77 1.76
N PHE A 34 5.12 -3.58 1.96
CA PHE A 34 4.45 -2.31 1.77
C PHE A 34 3.84 -1.94 3.11
N TYR A 35 4.06 -0.72 3.58
CA TYR A 35 3.41 -0.26 4.80
C TYR A 35 3.06 1.22 4.72
N ILE A 36 2.02 1.59 5.45
CA ILE A 36 1.59 2.96 5.66
C ILE A 36 1.91 3.31 7.11
N GLU A 37 2.59 4.42 7.32
CA GLU A 37 2.92 4.95 8.63
C GLU A 37 2.46 6.41 8.77
N ASP A 38 2.21 6.82 10.01
CA ASP A 38 1.95 8.21 10.36
C ASP A 38 3.25 9.03 10.41
N VAL A 39 3.11 10.31 10.76
CA VAL A 39 4.25 11.23 10.96
C VAL A 39 5.19 10.81 12.09
N ASN A 40 4.71 10.01 13.04
CA ASN A 40 5.46 9.49 14.18
C ASN A 40 6.15 8.14 13.88
N ASN A 41 6.09 7.67 12.63
CA ASN A 41 6.58 6.35 12.19
C ASN A 41 5.80 5.16 12.79
N THR A 42 4.59 5.39 13.28
CA THR A 42 3.69 4.33 13.70
C THR A 42 3.08 3.67 12.47
N LYS A 43 3.38 2.38 12.27
CA LYS A 43 2.79 1.59 11.18
C LYS A 43 1.30 1.37 11.41
N LEU A 44 0.50 1.97 10.54
CA LEU A 44 -0.96 1.84 10.51
C LEU A 44 -1.40 0.57 9.76
N LEU A 45 -0.70 0.24 8.69
CA LEU A 45 -0.96 -0.97 7.90
C LEU A 45 0.37 -1.52 7.37
N GLU A 46 0.58 -2.83 7.51
CA GLU A 46 1.72 -3.53 6.88
C GLU A 46 1.21 -4.70 6.06
N ILE A 47 1.52 -4.69 4.77
CA ILE A 47 1.25 -5.76 3.81
C ILE A 47 2.58 -6.39 3.43
N SER A 48 2.66 -7.71 3.61
CA SER A 48 3.78 -8.48 3.12
C SER A 48 3.44 -9.19 1.82
N VAL A 49 4.36 -9.15 0.86
CA VAL A 49 4.27 -9.82 -0.42
C VAL A 49 5.40 -10.84 -0.51
N ARG A 50 5.08 -12.13 -0.46
CA ARG A 50 6.04 -13.19 -0.76
C ARG A 50 5.96 -13.52 -2.24
N SER A 51 7.10 -13.54 -2.91
CA SER A 51 7.22 -13.85 -4.32
C SER A 51 8.21 -14.99 -4.49
N PHE A 52 7.75 -16.18 -4.84
CA PHE A 52 8.65 -17.27 -5.27
C PHE A 52 9.01 -17.06 -6.74
N PHE A 53 10.30 -16.82 -7.02
CA PHE A 53 10.86 -16.65 -8.37
C PHE A 53 10.18 -15.62 -9.28
N GLY A 54 9.40 -14.68 -8.71
CA GLY A 54 8.71 -13.63 -9.45
C GLY A 54 7.30 -13.99 -9.95
N PHE A 55 6.92 -15.27 -9.94
CA PHE A 55 5.66 -15.76 -10.54
C PHE A 55 4.51 -15.85 -9.53
N PHE A 56 4.77 -16.41 -8.33
CA PHE A 56 3.73 -16.61 -7.31
C PHE A 56 3.83 -15.56 -6.22
N LYS A 57 3.00 -14.51 -6.31
CA LYS A 57 2.87 -13.47 -5.29
C LYS A 57 1.75 -13.82 -4.31
N LYS A 58 2.12 -14.11 -3.07
CA LYS A 58 1.20 -14.24 -1.92
C LYS A 58 1.22 -12.95 -1.11
N TYR A 59 0.04 -12.36 -0.94
CA TYR A 59 -0.13 -11.13 -0.18
C TYR A 59 -0.78 -11.44 1.17
N SER A 60 -0.36 -10.76 2.23
CA SER A 60 -0.97 -10.89 3.55
C SER A 60 -0.79 -9.63 4.38
N ILE A 61 -1.82 -9.21 5.10
CA ILE A 61 -1.72 -8.18 6.14
C ILE A 61 -0.94 -8.79 7.31
N LYS A 62 0.11 -8.09 7.76
CA LYS A 62 0.95 -8.48 8.90
C LYS A 62 0.65 -7.66 10.15
N LYS A 63 0.30 -6.39 9.97
CA LYS A 63 -0.05 -5.49 11.05
C LYS A 63 -1.13 -4.54 10.58
N GLN A 64 -2.07 -4.26 11.47
CA GLN A 64 -3.09 -3.24 11.30
C GLN A 64 -3.32 -2.54 12.63
N SER A 65 -3.21 -1.22 12.64
CA SER A 65 -3.43 -0.34 13.79
C SER A 65 -4.36 0.79 13.40
N LEU A 66 -5.37 0.45 12.59
CA LEU A 66 -6.44 1.33 12.15
C LEU A 66 -7.67 1.08 13.02
N ASN A 67 -8.47 2.13 13.27
CA ASN A 67 -9.74 1.99 14.00
C ASN A 67 -10.78 1.15 13.25
N GLN A 68 -10.62 1.02 11.94
CA GLN A 68 -11.49 0.23 11.07
C GLN A 68 -10.71 -0.96 10.50
N PHE A 69 -11.36 -2.11 10.39
CA PHE A 69 -10.77 -3.33 9.84
C PHE A 69 -10.66 -3.25 8.32
N VAL A 70 -9.55 -3.75 7.77
CA VAL A 70 -9.23 -3.67 6.34
C VAL A 70 -8.96 -5.09 5.88
N GLU A 71 -9.66 -5.50 4.85
CA GLU A 71 -9.49 -6.82 4.25
C GLU A 71 -8.68 -6.73 2.98
N LEU A 72 -7.74 -7.66 2.81
CA LEU A 72 -7.01 -7.79 1.54
C LEU A 72 -7.69 -8.86 0.68
N LYS A 73 -8.22 -8.45 -0.48
CA LYS A 73 -8.92 -9.33 -1.42
C LYS A 73 -8.34 -9.23 -2.82
N LYS A 74 -8.60 -10.25 -3.63
CA LYS A 74 -8.44 -10.17 -5.08
C LYS A 74 -9.81 -10.04 -5.71
N ILE A 75 -10.07 -8.94 -6.42
CA ILE A 75 -11.32 -8.70 -7.13
C ILE A 75 -10.98 -8.50 -8.60
N LYS A 76 -11.55 -9.32 -9.50
CA LYS A 76 -11.29 -9.26 -10.95
C LYS A 76 -9.79 -9.29 -11.34
N GLY A 77 -8.95 -9.92 -10.53
CA GLY A 77 -7.50 -10.01 -10.74
C GLY A 77 -6.68 -8.92 -10.06
N ASP A 78 -7.32 -7.82 -9.64
CA ASP A 78 -6.68 -6.73 -8.92
C ASP A 78 -6.61 -7.00 -7.42
N LEU A 79 -5.51 -6.60 -6.80
CA LEU A 79 -5.35 -6.65 -5.36
C LEU A 79 -6.03 -5.42 -4.75
N VAL A 80 -6.97 -5.63 -3.85
CA VAL A 80 -7.83 -4.57 -3.28
C VAL A 80 -7.78 -4.63 -1.76
N LEU A 81 -7.66 -3.47 -1.13
CA LEU A 81 -7.95 -3.26 0.28
C LEU A 81 -9.42 -2.85 0.40
N LYS A 82 -10.24 -3.73 0.98
CA LYS A 82 -11.66 -3.46 1.24
C LYS A 82 -11.80 -2.88 2.64
N LEU A 83 -12.47 -1.74 2.73
CA LEU A 83 -12.80 -1.05 3.97
C LEU A 83 -14.33 -0.84 3.99
N ASN A 84 -15.06 -1.62 4.79
CA ASN A 84 -16.52 -1.63 4.77
C ASN A 84 -17.09 -1.85 3.35
N ASN A 85 -17.69 -0.81 2.75
CA ASN A 85 -18.23 -0.84 1.38
C ASN A 85 -17.27 -0.27 0.33
N ASP A 86 -16.18 0.37 0.76
CA ASP A 86 -15.22 1.02 -0.11
C ASP A 86 -14.11 0.05 -0.51
N ASN A 87 -13.65 0.20 -1.74
CA ASN A 87 -12.58 -0.62 -2.29
C ASN A 87 -11.42 0.28 -2.71
N LEU A 88 -10.25 -0.02 -2.19
CA LEU A 88 -9.01 0.66 -2.56
C LEU A 88 -8.12 -0.29 -3.36
N SER A 89 -8.02 -0.04 -4.65
CA SER A 89 -7.20 -0.84 -5.56
C SER A 89 -5.71 -0.58 -5.32
N LEU A 90 -4.92 -1.64 -5.23
CA LEU A 90 -3.46 -1.58 -5.17
C LEU A 90 -2.88 -1.93 -6.54
N TYR A 91 -2.49 -0.92 -7.30
CA TYR A 91 -1.86 -1.15 -8.60
C TYR A 91 -0.36 -1.45 -8.47
N GLN A 92 0.19 -2.21 -9.42
CA GLN A 92 1.64 -2.34 -9.57
C GLN A 92 2.01 -1.88 -10.99
N LYS A 93 2.65 -0.72 -11.11
CA LYS A 93 3.08 -0.19 -12.41
C LYS A 93 4.17 -1.08 -13.02
N ARG A 94 3.91 -1.62 -14.23
CA ARG A 94 4.74 -2.64 -14.90
C ARG A 94 6.22 -2.29 -15.07
N HIS A 95 6.57 -1.00 -15.16
CA HIS A 95 7.95 -0.55 -15.37
C HIS A 95 8.80 -0.39 -14.11
N LEU A 96 8.19 -0.43 -12.93
CA LEU A 96 8.89 -0.27 -11.66
C LEU A 96 8.81 -1.59 -10.91
N ILE A 97 9.98 -2.13 -10.57
CA ILE A 97 10.17 -3.36 -9.78
C ILE A 97 9.73 -3.14 -8.30
N LYS A 98 8.89 -2.13 -8.03
CA LYS A 98 8.37 -1.71 -6.73
C LYS A 98 6.87 -1.50 -6.84
N PHE A 99 6.13 -1.93 -5.81
CA PHE A 99 4.71 -1.59 -5.64
C PHE A 99 4.58 -0.07 -5.63
N GLN A 100 3.70 0.48 -6.47
CA GLN A 100 3.29 1.87 -6.42
C GLN A 100 1.79 1.83 -6.15
N GLY A 101 1.40 2.03 -4.89
CA GLY A 101 0.00 2.21 -4.56
C GLY A 101 -0.48 3.52 -5.19
N ASP A 102 -1.15 3.43 -6.33
CA ASP A 102 -2.05 4.49 -6.78
C ASP A 102 -3.36 4.29 -6.00
N PHE A 103 -3.66 5.22 -5.10
CA PHE A 103 -4.85 5.16 -4.25
C PHE A 103 -6.00 5.79 -5.03
N ILE A 104 -6.85 4.96 -5.61
CA ILE A 104 -8.08 5.42 -6.25
C ILE A 104 -9.22 5.14 -5.27
N LEU A 105 -9.81 6.21 -4.73
CA LEU A 105 -11.08 6.12 -4.02
C LEU A 105 -12.16 6.08 -5.11
N ASN A 106 -12.79 4.93 -5.31
CA ASN A 106 -13.99 4.86 -6.14
C ASN A 106 -15.17 5.20 -5.23
N GLU A 107 -15.86 6.31 -5.53
CA GLU A 107 -17.18 6.65 -4.96
C GLU A 107 -18.25 5.64 -5.38
#